data_AF-A0A365MQ49-F1
#
_entry.id   AF-A0A365MQ49-F1
#
_cell.length_a   1.000
_cell.length_b   1.000
_cell.length_c   1.000
_cell.angle_alpha   90.00
_cell.angle_beta   90.00
_cell.angle_gamma   90.00
#
_symmetry.space_group_name_H-M   'P 1'
#
loop_
_entity.id
_entity.type
_entity.pdbx_description
1 polymer ?
#
loop_
_entity_poly.entity_id
_entity_poly.type
_entity_poly.pdbx_seq_one_letter_code
_entity_poly.pdbx_strand_id
1 'polypeptide(L)'
;MPEQMSFKCPHSGNEGCQATPFNTEKEAAEHALWAHHDASSYGSSCGSLLCLYRNQPANLACTTAFKDIGHFKAHILTTHTPGLGLFKGEWRATKEYDERVTNVKQQDLPAGRQIVIDTECSMFPRQLSEISILDRVSGECILNTLIQHPQGLNQSLPPTSATVAHGLESLSLQEPQKVSSNRSIPRMNVHDVAAVLQRAGVTPQSLVFTWHMNCTDLEILAEFLEAGNYHGILPTKQNCFPMIPQFRQNLPSMGPGQMKFPMGMDLIFPMFCPHSDLIGRHGQVLFDCQRTRLLCDVFDHLRKGVDDLE
;
A
#
# COMPACT_ATOMS: atom_id res chain seq x y z
N MET A 1 17.24 0.71 -45.10
CA MET A 1 16.54 1.60 -44.16
C MET A 1 16.50 0.87 -42.82
N PRO A 2 16.90 1.50 -41.70
CA PRO A 2 16.86 0.81 -40.42
C PRO A 2 15.40 0.51 -40.05
N GLU A 3 15.12 -0.73 -39.62
CA GLU A 3 13.81 -1.10 -39.08
C GLU A 3 13.50 -0.22 -37.87
N GLN A 4 12.39 0.49 -37.93
CA GLN A 4 11.90 1.29 -36.83
C GLN A 4 11.44 0.34 -35.72
N MET A 5 12.27 0.18 -34.68
CA MET A 5 11.93 -0.66 -33.54
C MET A 5 10.64 -0.15 -32.90
N SER A 6 9.61 -1.00 -32.86
CA SER A 6 8.34 -0.70 -32.21
C SER A 6 8.29 -1.38 -30.86
N PHE A 7 8.03 -0.60 -29.81
CA PHE A 7 7.95 -1.08 -28.44
C PHE A 7 6.51 -1.43 -28.12
N LYS A 8 6.27 -2.60 -27.53
CA LYS A 8 4.91 -3.01 -27.16
C LYS A 8 4.69 -2.83 -25.67
N CYS A 9 3.46 -2.54 -25.27
CA CYS A 9 3.07 -2.65 -23.87
C CYS A 9 3.39 -4.08 -23.37
N PRO A 10 3.94 -4.25 -22.15
CA PRO A 10 4.11 -5.56 -21.51
C PRO A 10 2.82 -6.39 -21.47
N HIS A 11 1.66 -5.72 -21.43
CA HIS A 11 0.34 -6.36 -21.45
C HIS A 11 -0.29 -6.53 -22.84
N SER A 12 0.43 -6.28 -23.93
CA SER A 12 -0.10 -6.31 -25.32
C SER A 12 -0.59 -7.68 -25.82
N GLY A 13 -0.67 -8.70 -24.96
CA GLY A 13 -1.31 -9.99 -25.22
C GLY A 13 -2.48 -10.32 -24.28
N ASN A 14 -2.80 -9.43 -23.33
CA ASN A 14 -3.93 -9.58 -22.42
C ASN A 14 -5.18 -8.94 -23.03
N GLU A 15 -6.36 -9.54 -22.82
CA GLU A 15 -7.63 -9.16 -23.46
C GLU A 15 -8.07 -7.69 -23.23
N GLY A 16 -7.41 -6.96 -22.32
CA GLY A 16 -7.68 -5.55 -22.02
C GLY A 16 -6.73 -4.51 -22.63
N CYS A 17 -5.61 -4.89 -23.26
CA CYS A 17 -4.64 -3.93 -23.80
C CYS A 17 -4.69 -3.85 -25.33
N GLN A 18 -5.46 -2.89 -25.87
CA GLN A 18 -5.52 -2.64 -27.31
C GLN A 18 -4.55 -1.56 -27.80
N ALA A 19 -3.50 -1.25 -27.03
CA ALA A 19 -2.56 -0.22 -27.43
C ALA A 19 -1.76 -0.66 -28.66
N THR A 20 -1.73 0.22 -29.67
CA THR A 20 -0.82 0.09 -30.81
C THR A 20 0.63 0.19 -30.33
N PRO A 21 1.59 -0.42 -31.06
CA PRO A 21 3.00 -0.30 -30.73
C PRO A 21 3.44 1.17 -30.60
N PHE A 22 4.30 1.42 -29.64
CA PHE A 22 4.84 2.73 -29.30
C PHE A 22 6.16 2.98 -30.02
N ASN A 23 6.47 4.26 -30.26
CA ASN A 23 7.69 4.66 -30.95
C ASN A 23 8.92 4.62 -30.03
N THR A 24 8.69 4.63 -28.72
CA THR A 24 9.74 4.55 -27.70
C THR A 24 9.37 3.61 -26.57
N GLU A 25 10.39 3.03 -25.93
CA GLU A 25 10.23 2.23 -24.70
C GLU A 25 9.54 3.02 -23.58
N LYS A 26 9.82 4.33 -23.54
CA LYS A 26 9.20 5.28 -22.59
C LYS A 26 7.68 5.32 -22.72
N GLU A 27 7.18 5.48 -23.95
CA GLU A 27 5.74 5.54 -24.21
C GLU A 27 5.04 4.21 -23.86
N ALA A 28 5.70 3.08 -24.13
CA ALA A 28 5.19 1.76 -23.74
C ALA A 28 5.12 1.57 -22.21
N ALA A 29 6.15 2.01 -21.48
CA ALA A 29 6.19 1.95 -20.02
C ALA A 29 5.19 2.92 -19.37
N GLU A 30 4.97 4.10 -19.94
CA GLU A 30 3.93 5.04 -19.50
C GLU A 30 2.53 4.46 -19.70
N HIS A 31 2.27 3.85 -20.85
CA HIS A 31 1.00 3.16 -21.07
C HIS A 31 0.79 2.01 -20.08
N ALA A 32 1.82 1.19 -19.84
CA ALA A 32 1.76 0.12 -18.83
C ALA A 32 1.39 0.66 -17.44
N LEU A 33 2.06 1.73 -17.02
CA LEU A 33 1.80 2.37 -15.73
C LEU A 33 0.39 2.97 -15.61
N TRP A 34 -0.08 3.68 -16.65
CA TRP A 34 -1.35 4.41 -16.56
C TRP A 34 -2.57 3.58 -16.89
N ALA A 35 -2.48 2.69 -17.89
CA ALA A 35 -3.61 1.89 -18.34
C ALA A 35 -3.75 0.57 -17.58
N HIS A 36 -2.66 0.06 -17.01
CA HIS A 36 -2.65 -1.25 -16.34
C HIS A 36 -2.22 -1.17 -14.86
N HIS A 37 -1.90 0.03 -14.37
CA HIS A 37 -1.33 0.23 -13.04
C HIS A 37 -0.04 -0.57 -12.80
N ASP A 38 0.68 -0.90 -13.88
CA ASP A 38 1.88 -1.73 -13.83
C ASP A 38 3.16 -0.87 -13.81
N ALA A 39 3.75 -0.76 -12.62
CA ALA A 39 5.01 -0.06 -12.39
C ALA A 39 6.24 -0.93 -12.68
N SER A 40 6.09 -2.24 -12.95
CA SER A 40 7.20 -3.17 -13.18
C SER A 40 8.03 -2.80 -14.41
N SER A 41 7.37 -2.23 -15.44
CA SER A 41 8.00 -1.65 -16.63
C SER A 41 8.68 -0.30 -16.40
N TYR A 42 8.55 0.30 -15.22
CA TYR A 42 9.17 1.59 -14.87
C TYR A 42 10.54 1.44 -14.18
N GLY A 43 11.05 0.22 -14.04
CA GLY A 43 12.43 -0.02 -13.61
C GLY A 43 13.40 0.23 -14.76
N SER A 44 14.30 1.21 -14.60
CA SER A 44 15.55 1.17 -15.35
C SER A 44 16.23 -0.17 -15.05
N SER A 45 16.75 -0.85 -16.08
CA SER A 45 17.49 -2.12 -15.97
C SER A 45 18.67 -2.10 -15.00
N CYS A 46 19.03 -0.92 -14.45
CA CYS A 46 20.09 -0.72 -13.46
C CYS A 46 19.62 -0.43 -12.02
N GLY A 47 18.34 -0.62 -11.67
CA GLY A 47 17.88 -0.54 -10.27
C GLY A 47 17.95 0.86 -9.65
N SER A 48 17.79 1.91 -10.44
CA SER A 48 17.86 3.30 -9.95
C SER A 48 16.45 3.90 -9.74
N LEU A 49 16.27 4.67 -8.67
CA LEU A 49 15.09 5.48 -8.37
C LEU A 49 14.89 6.56 -9.43
N LEU A 50 13.72 6.64 -10.07
CA LEU A 50 13.43 7.71 -11.02
C LEU A 50 12.80 8.91 -10.32
N CYS A 51 13.10 10.12 -10.79
CA CYS A 51 12.45 11.31 -10.28
C CYS A 51 10.93 11.31 -10.58
N LEU A 52 10.11 11.61 -9.57
CA LEU A 52 8.64 11.70 -9.66
C LEU A 52 8.13 12.75 -10.67
N TYR A 53 8.98 13.73 -11.01
CA TYR A 53 8.63 14.84 -11.88
C TYR A 53 9.03 14.63 -13.34
N ARG A 54 9.51 13.43 -13.71
CA ARG A 54 10.01 13.12 -15.06
C ARG A 54 9.07 13.52 -16.20
N ASN A 55 7.75 13.52 -15.96
CA ASN A 55 6.72 13.73 -16.97
C ASN A 55 5.75 14.88 -16.68
N GLN A 56 6.14 15.86 -15.85
CA GLN A 56 5.31 17.04 -15.65
C GLN A 56 5.41 17.97 -16.87
N PRO A 57 4.27 18.37 -17.49
CA PRO A 57 4.26 19.14 -18.74
C PRO A 57 4.73 20.60 -18.55
N ALA A 58 4.80 21.08 -17.31
CA ALA A 58 5.30 22.40 -16.98
C ALA A 58 6.75 22.31 -16.47
N ASN A 59 7.71 22.42 -17.39
CA ASN A 59 9.12 22.76 -17.15
C ASN A 59 9.87 21.97 -16.06
N LEU A 60 10.23 20.72 -16.33
CA LEU A 60 11.50 20.05 -15.94
C LEU A 60 11.31 18.55 -16.16
N ALA A 61 11.53 18.07 -17.38
CA ALA A 61 11.59 16.64 -17.66
C ALA A 61 12.83 16.05 -16.97
N CYS A 62 12.70 15.78 -15.68
CA CYS A 62 13.80 15.28 -14.90
C CYS A 62 14.00 13.80 -15.17
N THR A 63 15.07 13.48 -15.89
CA THR A 63 15.47 12.12 -16.23
C THR A 63 16.43 11.52 -15.20
N THR A 64 16.67 12.23 -14.09
CA THR A 64 17.66 11.83 -13.09
C THR A 64 17.20 10.55 -12.39
N ALA A 65 18.16 9.63 -12.25
CA ALA A 65 18.00 8.39 -11.54
C ALA A 65 18.92 8.36 -10.31
N PHE A 66 18.47 7.81 -9.18
CA PHE A 66 19.19 7.81 -7.91
C PHE A 66 19.48 6.41 -7.42
N LYS A 67 20.59 6.27 -6.72
CA LYS A 67 21.01 4.98 -6.16
C LYS A 67 20.37 4.69 -4.80
N ASP A 68 19.92 5.73 -4.09
CA ASP A 68 19.31 5.62 -2.76
C ASP A 68 18.33 6.78 -2.49
N ILE A 69 17.56 6.61 -1.42
CA ILE A 69 16.50 7.54 -1.02
C ILE A 69 17.05 8.90 -0.57
N GLY A 70 18.29 8.97 -0.07
CA GLY A 70 18.94 10.21 0.34
C GLY A 70 19.23 11.10 -0.87
N HIS A 71 19.80 10.54 -1.93
CA HIS A 71 20.01 11.24 -3.20
C HIS A 71 18.70 11.62 -3.89
N PHE A 72 17.69 10.76 -3.83
CA PHE A 72 16.35 11.09 -4.32
C PHE A 72 15.72 12.25 -3.53
N LYS A 73 15.75 12.21 -2.18
CA LYS A 73 15.27 13.28 -1.30
C LYS A 73 16.01 14.59 -1.62
N ALA A 74 17.33 14.56 -1.63
CA ALA A 74 18.17 15.71 -1.96
C ALA A 74 17.79 16.29 -3.31
N HIS A 75 17.67 15.46 -4.35
CA HIS A 75 17.29 15.91 -5.68
C HIS A 75 15.89 16.53 -5.76
N ILE A 76 14.88 15.91 -5.15
CA ILE A 76 13.53 16.49 -5.11
C ILE A 76 13.59 17.87 -4.42
N LEU A 77 14.31 17.96 -3.30
CA LEU A 77 14.51 19.19 -2.53
C LEU A 77 15.34 20.26 -3.25
N THR A 78 16.33 19.90 -4.09
CA THR A 78 17.23 20.86 -4.74
C THR A 78 16.82 21.22 -6.15
N THR A 79 16.21 20.30 -6.89
CA THR A 79 15.96 20.45 -8.34
C THR A 79 14.52 20.80 -8.65
N HIS A 80 13.55 20.29 -7.87
CA HIS A 80 12.12 20.53 -8.11
C HIS A 80 11.50 21.57 -7.17
N THR A 81 12.27 22.02 -6.19
CA THR A 81 11.85 22.99 -5.17
C THR A 81 12.18 24.47 -5.50
N PRO A 82 13.24 24.83 -6.26
CA PRO A 82 13.53 26.24 -6.56
C PRO A 82 12.60 26.77 -7.65
N GLY A 83 11.37 27.11 -7.28
CA GLY A 83 10.41 27.81 -8.14
C GLY A 83 8.95 27.39 -7.96
N LEU A 84 8.69 26.17 -7.50
CA LEU A 84 7.33 25.63 -7.35
C LEU A 84 6.75 25.74 -5.93
N GLY A 85 7.56 26.09 -4.91
CA GLY A 85 7.10 26.13 -3.52
C GLY A 85 6.61 24.79 -2.95
N LEU A 86 6.71 23.69 -3.71
CA LEU A 86 6.08 22.41 -3.42
C LEU A 86 6.81 21.55 -2.37
N PHE A 87 8.09 21.84 -2.08
CA PHE A 87 8.90 21.04 -1.16
C PHE A 87 9.88 21.86 -0.31
N LYS A 88 9.53 23.10 0.05
CA LYS A 88 10.33 23.92 0.98
C LYS A 88 10.18 23.51 2.47
N GLY A 89 9.64 22.33 2.76
CA GLY A 89 9.37 21.90 4.12
C GLY A 89 9.47 20.40 4.30
N GLU A 90 9.71 20.01 5.55
CA GLU A 90 9.51 18.67 6.06
C GLU A 90 8.16 18.11 5.63
N TRP A 91 8.10 16.81 5.33
CA TRP A 91 6.81 16.16 5.11
C TRP A 91 5.91 16.42 6.32
N ARG A 92 4.65 16.73 6.06
CA ARG A 92 3.67 17.00 7.12
C ARG A 92 2.86 15.74 7.39
N ALA A 93 2.53 15.49 8.64
CA ALA A 93 1.48 14.56 8.98
C ALA A 93 0.20 15.32 9.34
N THR A 94 -0.91 14.60 9.48
CA THR A 94 -2.08 15.20 10.12
C THR A 94 -1.77 15.48 11.59
N LYS A 95 -2.48 16.45 12.18
CA LYS A 95 -2.28 16.84 13.58
C LYS A 95 -2.39 15.65 14.53
N GLU A 96 -3.35 14.77 14.27
CA GLU A 96 -3.60 13.57 15.07
C GLU A 96 -2.44 12.57 14.99
N TYR A 97 -1.79 12.46 13.82
CA TYR A 97 -0.61 11.62 13.66
C TYR A 97 0.57 12.20 14.44
N ASP A 98 0.81 13.51 14.33
CA ASP A 98 1.87 14.20 15.08
C ASP A 98 1.69 14.01 16.59
N GLU A 99 0.51 14.35 17.10
CA GLU A 99 0.19 14.33 18.52
C GLU A 99 0.30 12.93 19.16
N ARG A 100 0.08 11.87 18.38
CA ARG A 100 -0.08 10.52 18.93
C ARG A 100 1.00 9.54 18.54
N VAL A 101 1.58 9.67 17.35
CA VAL A 101 2.64 8.77 16.89
C VAL A 101 4.01 9.34 17.24
N THR A 102 4.18 10.65 17.14
CA THR A 102 5.48 11.31 17.37
C THR A 102 5.73 11.53 18.87
N ASN A 103 4.72 11.99 19.62
CA ASN A 103 4.85 12.20 21.07
C ASN A 103 5.02 10.89 21.86
N VAL A 104 4.48 9.79 21.36
CA VAL A 104 4.68 8.44 21.94
C VAL A 104 6.14 7.99 21.87
N LYS A 105 6.93 8.49 20.91
CA LYS A 105 8.38 8.23 20.88
C LYS A 105 9.17 9.05 21.91
N GLN A 106 8.59 10.11 22.48
CA GLN A 106 9.26 11.06 23.37
C GLN A 106 8.84 10.94 24.84
N GLN A 107 7.69 10.33 25.12
CA GLN A 107 7.21 10.12 26.47
C GLN A 107 7.26 8.62 26.78
N ASP A 108 7.92 8.25 27.89
CA ASP A 108 7.92 6.92 28.54
C ASP A 108 6.52 6.48 29.01
N LEU A 109 5.47 6.89 28.30
CA LEU A 109 4.14 6.36 28.46
C LEU A 109 4.19 4.85 28.17
N PRO A 110 3.34 4.05 28.83
CA PRO A 110 3.08 2.67 28.41
C PRO A 110 2.36 2.73 27.06
N ALA A 111 3.13 3.04 26.02
CA ALA A 111 2.65 3.24 24.67
C ALA A 111 2.03 1.92 24.25
N GLY A 112 0.72 1.93 24.04
CA GLY A 112 0.04 0.80 23.44
C GLY A 112 0.80 0.37 22.19
N ARG A 113 0.86 -0.95 21.96
CA ARG A 113 1.64 -1.53 20.87
C ARG A 113 1.33 -0.83 19.55
N GLN A 114 2.35 -0.58 18.74
CA GLN A 114 2.15 -0.04 17.40
C GLN A 114 2.13 -1.20 16.42
N ILE A 115 1.04 -1.39 15.70
CA ILE A 115 0.87 -2.52 14.79
C ILE A 115 0.50 -2.05 13.39
N VAL A 116 1.01 -2.76 12.39
CA VAL A 116 0.57 -2.62 11.01
C VAL A 116 -0.37 -3.77 10.73
N ILE A 117 -1.50 -3.48 10.07
CA ILE A 117 -2.48 -4.50 9.70
C ILE A 117 -2.74 -4.44 8.20
N ASP A 118 -3.02 -5.59 7.63
CA ASP A 118 -3.60 -5.72 6.31
C ASP A 118 -4.55 -6.91 6.31
N THR A 119 -5.63 -6.83 5.51
CA THR A 119 -6.65 -7.88 5.45
C THR A 119 -7.10 -8.14 4.03
N GLU A 120 -7.42 -9.40 3.74
CA GLU A 120 -8.17 -9.77 2.54
C GLU A 120 -9.56 -10.25 2.95
N CYS A 121 -10.56 -9.84 2.17
CA CYS A 121 -11.93 -10.22 2.43
C CYS A 121 -12.72 -10.43 1.13
N SER A 122 -13.70 -11.33 1.16
CA SER A 122 -14.70 -11.38 0.10
C SER A 122 -15.57 -10.13 0.15
N MET A 123 -16.04 -9.63 -0.99
CA MET A 123 -16.91 -8.45 -0.99
C MET A 123 -18.36 -8.77 -0.58
N PHE A 124 -18.87 -9.96 -0.91
CA PHE A 124 -20.28 -10.32 -0.71
C PHE A 124 -20.50 -11.81 -0.43
N PRO A 125 -20.97 -12.17 0.79
CA PRO A 125 -20.89 -11.40 2.02
C PRO A 125 -19.45 -10.97 2.34
N ARG A 126 -19.32 -9.88 3.12
CA ARG A 126 -18.03 -9.45 3.65
C ARG A 126 -17.51 -10.49 4.64
N GLN A 127 -16.49 -11.27 4.26
CA GLN A 127 -15.89 -12.27 5.13
C GLN A 127 -14.37 -12.18 5.05
N LEU A 128 -13.73 -12.01 6.21
CA LEU A 128 -12.27 -12.01 6.34
C LEU A 128 -11.71 -13.37 5.89
N SER A 129 -10.83 -13.40 4.90
CA SER A 129 -10.23 -14.63 4.35
C SER A 129 -8.78 -14.81 4.79
N GLU A 130 -8.01 -13.73 4.85
CA GLU A 130 -6.61 -13.71 5.29
C GLU A 130 -6.34 -12.43 6.08
N ILE A 131 -5.48 -12.53 7.09
CA ILE A 131 -5.01 -11.40 7.87
C ILE A 131 -3.53 -11.51 8.18
N SER A 132 -2.83 -10.38 8.08
CA SER A 132 -1.50 -10.20 8.66
C SER A 132 -1.42 -8.99 9.57
N ILE A 133 -0.71 -9.16 10.68
CA ILE A 133 -0.43 -8.12 11.66
C ILE A 133 1.04 -8.20 12.02
N LEU A 134 1.73 -7.07 11.87
CA LEU A 134 3.12 -6.91 12.27
C LEU A 134 3.23 -5.93 13.42
N ASP A 135 4.18 -6.17 14.31
CA ASP A 135 4.69 -5.12 15.17
C ASP A 135 5.40 -4.07 14.32
N ARG A 136 4.94 -2.82 14.39
CA ARG A 136 5.49 -1.73 13.57
C ARG A 136 6.97 -1.51 13.87
N VAL A 137 7.37 -1.54 15.14
CA VAL A 137 8.72 -1.15 15.56
C VAL A 137 9.72 -2.26 15.25
N SER A 138 9.53 -3.43 15.85
CA SER A 138 10.43 -4.58 15.70
C SER A 138 10.33 -5.27 14.34
N GLY A 139 9.20 -5.14 13.65
CA GLY A 139 8.92 -5.90 12.42
C GLY A 139 8.56 -7.37 12.68
N GLU A 140 8.39 -7.77 13.94
CA GLU A 140 7.95 -9.11 14.31
C GLU A 140 6.55 -9.39 13.73
N CYS A 141 6.37 -10.58 13.15
CA CYS A 141 5.06 -11.05 12.72
C CYS A 141 4.25 -11.53 13.93
N ILE A 142 3.23 -10.76 14.31
CA ILE A 142 2.31 -11.09 15.42
C ILE A 142 1.31 -12.15 14.96
N LEU A 143 0.74 -11.95 13.77
CA LEU A 143 -0.27 -12.82 13.20
C LEU A 143 -0.10 -12.85 11.68
N ASN A 144 -0.12 -14.04 11.10
CA ASN A 144 -0.25 -14.24 9.66
C ASN A 144 -1.01 -15.55 9.45
N THR A 145 -2.27 -15.48 9.04
CA THR A 145 -3.15 -16.65 9.01
C THR A 145 -4.24 -16.50 7.96
N LEU A 146 -4.67 -17.65 7.44
CA LEU A 146 -5.95 -17.79 6.78
C LEU A 146 -7.06 -17.95 7.84
N ILE A 147 -8.25 -17.45 7.55
CA ILE A 147 -9.39 -17.58 8.45
C ILE A 147 -10.16 -18.87 8.16
N GLN A 148 -10.38 -19.65 9.22
CA GLN A 148 -11.23 -20.82 9.18
C GLN A 148 -12.68 -20.43 9.46
N HIS A 149 -13.53 -20.52 8.44
CA HIS A 149 -14.97 -20.40 8.57
C HIS A 149 -15.61 -21.79 8.76
N PRO A 150 -16.34 -22.04 9.85
CA PRO A 150 -16.98 -23.35 10.10
C PRO A 150 -17.93 -23.80 8.98
N GLN A 151 -18.53 -22.85 8.27
CA GLN A 151 -19.49 -23.06 7.18
C GLN A 151 -18.84 -22.93 5.79
N GLY A 152 -17.52 -22.72 5.72
CA GLY A 152 -16.83 -22.30 4.50
C GLY A 152 -17.00 -20.81 4.20
N LEU A 153 -16.31 -20.30 3.17
CA LEU A 153 -16.56 -18.96 2.65
C LEU A 153 -17.90 -18.98 1.91
N ASN A 154 -18.84 -18.13 2.32
CA ASN A 154 -20.10 -17.97 1.61
C ASN A 154 -19.81 -17.17 0.34
N GLN A 155 -19.94 -17.81 -0.82
CA GLN A 155 -19.77 -17.18 -2.14
C GLN A 155 -21.11 -16.86 -2.81
N SER A 156 -22.21 -16.95 -2.06
CA SER A 156 -23.55 -16.80 -2.62
C SER A 156 -23.85 -15.33 -2.90
N LEU A 157 -23.71 -14.93 -4.17
CA LEU A 157 -24.21 -13.65 -4.66
C LEU A 157 -25.73 -13.57 -4.40
N PRO A 158 -26.26 -12.41 -3.95
CA PRO A 158 -27.71 -12.24 -3.89
C PRO A 158 -28.31 -12.36 -5.30
N PRO A 159 -29.53 -12.94 -5.46
CA PRO A 159 -30.17 -13.05 -6.76
C PRO A 159 -30.49 -11.63 -7.27
N THR A 160 -29.65 -11.12 -8.16
CA THR A 160 -29.85 -9.81 -8.82
C THR A 160 -30.14 -10.03 -10.29
N SER A 161 -30.96 -9.13 -10.84
CA SER A 161 -31.48 -9.17 -12.21
C SER A 161 -30.37 -9.30 -13.26
N ALA A 162 -30.69 -10.00 -14.35
CA ALA A 162 -29.76 -10.42 -15.43
C ALA A 162 -28.87 -9.29 -16.01
N THR A 163 -29.20 -8.02 -15.81
CA THR A 163 -28.44 -6.87 -16.30
C THR A 163 -27.26 -6.48 -15.39
N VAL A 164 -27.27 -6.85 -14.10
CA VAL A 164 -26.16 -6.58 -13.15
C VAL A 164 -25.19 -7.77 -13.07
N ALA A 165 -25.65 -8.97 -13.48
CA ALA A 165 -24.89 -10.21 -13.45
C ALA A 165 -23.59 -10.13 -14.26
N HIS A 166 -23.57 -9.52 -15.44
CA HIS A 166 -22.35 -9.46 -16.26
C HIS A 166 -21.22 -8.58 -15.70
N GLY A 167 -21.56 -7.54 -14.91
CA GLY A 167 -20.55 -6.71 -14.23
C GLY A 167 -20.04 -7.35 -12.94
N LEU A 168 -20.92 -8.02 -12.19
CA LEU A 168 -20.59 -8.69 -10.94
C LEU A 168 -19.94 -10.07 -11.14
N GLU A 169 -20.25 -10.81 -12.20
CA GLU A 169 -19.58 -12.07 -12.54
C GLU A 169 -18.09 -11.84 -12.82
N SER A 170 -17.71 -10.73 -13.44
CA SER A 170 -16.29 -10.38 -13.64
C SER A 170 -15.54 -10.10 -12.34
N LEU A 171 -16.24 -9.63 -11.30
CA LEU A 171 -15.70 -9.36 -9.97
C LEU A 171 -15.77 -10.59 -9.04
N SER A 172 -16.72 -11.51 -9.31
CA SER A 172 -16.93 -12.75 -8.54
C SER A 172 -16.12 -13.93 -9.08
N LEU A 173 -15.72 -13.91 -10.36
CA LEU A 173 -14.78 -14.90 -10.93
C LEU A 173 -13.31 -14.61 -10.57
N GLN A 174 -13.02 -13.47 -9.93
CA GLN A 174 -11.78 -13.23 -9.20
C GLN A 174 -11.83 -13.80 -7.77
N GLU A 175 -12.57 -14.89 -7.60
CA GLU A 175 -12.57 -15.69 -6.40
C GLU A 175 -11.16 -16.23 -6.04
N PRO A 176 -10.96 -16.66 -4.79
CA PRO A 176 -9.68 -16.81 -4.09
C PRO A 176 -8.80 -17.98 -4.59
N GLN A 177 -8.65 -18.16 -5.91
CA GLN A 177 -7.62 -19.01 -6.50
C GLN A 177 -6.20 -18.45 -6.32
N LYS A 178 -6.08 -17.19 -5.87
CA LYS A 178 -4.80 -16.59 -5.44
C LYS A 178 -4.62 -16.51 -3.93
N VAL A 179 -5.49 -17.10 -3.11
CA VAL A 179 -5.07 -17.51 -1.75
C VAL A 179 -4.06 -18.61 -1.99
N SER A 180 -2.78 -18.21 -1.99
CA SER A 180 -1.72 -19.00 -2.59
C SER A 180 -1.76 -20.43 -2.08
N SER A 181 -1.53 -21.38 -2.97
CA SER A 181 -1.33 -22.79 -2.68
C SER A 181 -0.09 -23.06 -1.79
N ASN A 182 0.45 -22.04 -1.10
CA ASN A 182 1.42 -22.20 -0.03
C ASN A 182 0.76 -22.97 1.12
N ARG A 183 1.05 -24.26 1.16
CA ARG A 183 0.68 -25.20 2.23
C ARG A 183 1.22 -24.83 3.63
N SER A 184 1.81 -23.65 3.81
CA SER A 184 2.53 -23.25 5.02
C SER A 184 1.85 -22.15 5.86
N ILE A 185 0.83 -21.44 5.36
CA ILE A 185 0.14 -20.43 6.17
C ILE A 185 -0.86 -21.15 7.09
N PRO A 186 -0.81 -20.94 8.42
CA PRO A 186 -1.74 -21.57 9.35
C PRO A 186 -3.17 -21.11 9.09
N ARG A 187 -4.13 -21.92 9.54
CA ARG A 187 -5.55 -21.56 9.58
C ARG A 187 -5.97 -21.38 11.02
N MET A 188 -6.66 -20.29 11.32
CA MET A 188 -7.11 -19.94 12.65
C MET A 188 -8.59 -19.58 12.63
N ASN A 189 -9.31 -19.98 13.68
CA ASN A 189 -10.66 -19.49 13.92
C ASN A 189 -10.61 -18.20 14.78
N VAL A 190 -11.79 -17.62 15.06
CA VAL A 190 -11.91 -16.37 15.83
C VAL A 190 -11.30 -16.45 17.23
N HIS A 191 -11.39 -17.61 17.89
CA HIS A 191 -10.85 -17.81 19.24
C HIS A 191 -9.31 -17.83 19.23
N ASP A 192 -8.73 -18.50 18.24
CA ASP A 192 -7.27 -18.55 18.07
C ASP A 192 -6.70 -17.15 17.79
N VAL A 193 -7.34 -16.40 16.89
CA VAL A 193 -6.96 -15.01 16.57
C VAL A 193 -7.05 -14.13 17.81
N ALA A 194 -8.17 -14.17 18.54
CA ALA A 194 -8.34 -13.40 19.76
C ALA A 194 -7.25 -13.72 20.80
N ALA A 195 -6.93 -15.01 21.00
CA ALA A 195 -5.91 -15.44 21.93
C ALA A 195 -4.49 -15.00 21.52
N VAL A 196 -4.18 -14.97 20.23
CA VAL A 196 -2.89 -14.42 19.73
C VAL A 196 -2.80 -12.92 20.01
N LEU A 197 -3.84 -12.15 19.67
CA LEU A 197 -3.87 -10.70 19.90
C LEU A 197 -3.71 -10.33 21.37
N GLN A 198 -4.44 -11.02 22.25
CA GLN A 198 -4.33 -10.81 23.70
C GLN A 198 -2.94 -11.14 24.25
N ARG A 199 -2.36 -12.28 23.84
CA ARG A 199 -1.00 -12.66 24.26
C ARG A 199 0.06 -11.69 23.74
N ALA A 200 -0.14 -11.16 22.55
CA ALA A 200 0.75 -10.15 21.97
C ALA A 200 0.62 -8.77 22.64
N GLY A 201 -0.32 -8.58 23.56
CA GLY A 201 -0.55 -7.31 24.24
C GLY A 201 -1.17 -6.26 23.33
N VAL A 202 -1.94 -6.66 22.31
CA VAL A 202 -2.79 -5.74 21.56
C VAL A 202 -3.96 -5.34 22.46
N THR A 203 -4.16 -4.03 22.59
CA THR A 203 -5.15 -3.43 23.50
C THR A 203 -5.90 -2.30 22.81
N PRO A 204 -7.02 -1.80 23.37
CA PRO A 204 -7.71 -0.62 22.86
C PRO A 204 -6.84 0.65 22.79
N GLN A 205 -5.71 0.71 23.50
CA GLN A 205 -4.76 1.82 23.49
C GLN A 205 -3.66 1.67 22.43
N SER A 206 -3.57 0.49 21.79
CA SER A 206 -2.62 0.25 20.70
C SER A 206 -2.89 1.18 19.51
N LEU A 207 -1.87 1.46 18.72
CA LEU A 207 -2.00 2.26 17.49
C LEU A 207 -1.92 1.32 16.28
N VAL A 208 -2.79 1.54 15.29
CA VAL A 208 -2.90 0.72 14.08
C VAL A 208 -2.53 1.55 12.87
N PHE A 209 -1.80 0.95 11.94
CA PHE A 209 -1.43 1.54 10.66
C PHE A 209 -1.90 0.62 9.53
N THR A 210 -2.54 1.20 8.51
CA THR A 210 -3.01 0.49 7.30
C THR A 210 -2.65 1.29 6.05
N TRP A 211 -2.37 0.60 4.94
CA TRP A 211 -2.24 1.23 3.63
C TRP A 211 -3.59 1.39 2.92
N HIS A 212 -4.47 2.17 3.51
CA HIS A 212 -5.78 2.44 2.94
C HIS A 212 -6.16 3.92 3.07
N MET A 213 -7.30 4.30 2.47
CA MET A 213 -7.90 5.64 2.58
C MET A 213 -8.66 5.88 3.89
N ASN A 214 -9.01 4.80 4.59
CA ASN A 214 -9.85 4.77 5.77
C ASN A 214 -9.40 3.58 6.67
N CYS A 215 -10.19 3.22 7.67
CA CYS A 215 -9.86 2.17 8.64
C CYS A 215 -10.48 0.80 8.31
N THR A 216 -10.77 0.50 7.03
CA THR A 216 -11.52 -0.69 6.63
C THR A 216 -10.92 -2.01 7.13
N ASP A 217 -9.59 -2.20 7.09
CA ASP A 217 -8.97 -3.43 7.61
C ASP A 217 -9.26 -3.66 9.10
N LEU A 218 -9.23 -2.58 9.88
CA LEU A 218 -9.50 -2.65 11.32
C LEU A 218 -10.98 -2.95 11.57
N GLU A 219 -11.86 -2.37 10.76
CA GLU A 219 -13.31 -2.63 10.83
C GLU A 219 -13.63 -4.08 10.51
N ILE A 220 -13.03 -4.65 9.45
CA ILE A 220 -13.21 -6.06 9.08
C ILE A 220 -12.76 -6.98 10.21
N LEU A 221 -11.58 -6.72 10.80
CA LEU A 221 -11.09 -7.52 11.92
C LEU A 221 -11.97 -7.38 13.17
N ALA A 222 -12.47 -6.17 13.45
CA ALA A 222 -13.37 -5.94 14.57
C ALA A 222 -14.69 -6.73 14.39
N GLU A 223 -15.32 -6.63 13.22
CA GLU A 223 -16.54 -7.39 12.88
C GLU A 223 -16.31 -8.90 13.03
N PHE A 224 -15.16 -9.41 12.59
CA PHE A 224 -14.79 -10.82 12.74
C PHE A 224 -14.67 -11.25 14.21
N LEU A 225 -14.02 -10.45 15.06
CA LEU A 225 -13.88 -10.74 16.50
C LEU A 225 -15.22 -10.64 17.24
N GLU A 226 -16.03 -9.64 16.91
CA GLU A 226 -17.36 -9.44 17.51
C GLU A 226 -18.30 -10.61 17.21
N ALA A 227 -18.23 -11.18 15.99
CA ALA A 227 -18.97 -12.40 15.65
C ALA A 227 -18.61 -13.60 16.56
N GLY A 228 -17.40 -13.62 17.12
CA GLY A 228 -16.95 -14.58 18.12
C GLY A 228 -17.22 -14.18 19.58
N ASN A 229 -17.99 -13.12 19.83
CA ASN A 229 -18.22 -12.49 21.14
C ASN A 229 -16.96 -11.92 21.81
N TYR A 230 -15.95 -11.52 21.03
CA TYR A 230 -14.78 -10.81 21.56
C TYR A 230 -14.92 -9.31 21.37
N HIS A 231 -14.85 -8.58 22.48
CA HIS A 231 -14.93 -7.11 22.51
C HIS A 231 -13.72 -6.53 23.24
N GLY A 232 -13.36 -5.28 22.92
CA GLY A 232 -12.33 -4.54 23.66
C GLY A 232 -10.91 -5.10 23.54
N ILE A 233 -10.63 -5.92 22.52
CA ILE A 233 -9.26 -6.36 22.19
C ILE A 233 -8.57 -5.32 21.30
N LEU A 234 -9.26 -4.88 20.25
CA LEU A 234 -8.70 -4.00 19.25
C LEU A 234 -8.78 -2.52 19.64
N PRO A 235 -7.87 -1.69 19.10
CA PRO A 235 -8.03 -0.25 19.09
C PRO A 235 -9.31 0.22 18.44
N THR A 236 -9.78 1.40 18.85
CA THR A 236 -10.88 2.08 18.16
C THR A 236 -10.38 2.77 16.88
N LYS A 237 -11.30 3.20 16.01
CA LYS A 237 -10.95 3.90 14.74
C LYS A 237 -10.09 5.15 14.97
N GLN A 238 -10.25 5.81 16.11
CA GLN A 238 -9.45 6.99 16.46
C GLN A 238 -7.95 6.66 16.58
N ASN A 239 -7.60 5.42 16.90
CA ASN A 239 -6.22 4.95 17.04
C ASN A 239 -5.69 4.28 15.76
N CYS A 240 -6.47 4.31 14.68
CA CYS A 240 -6.07 3.80 13.39
C CYS A 240 -5.65 4.95 12.48
N PHE A 241 -4.48 4.80 11.87
CA PHE A 241 -3.87 5.77 10.98
C PHE A 241 -3.77 5.19 9.57
N PRO A 242 -4.71 5.53 8.69
CA PRO A 242 -4.60 5.23 7.27
C PRO A 242 -3.43 6.04 6.68
N MET A 243 -2.49 5.36 6.02
CA MET A 243 -1.25 5.98 5.53
C MET A 243 -1.42 6.69 4.19
N ILE A 244 -2.42 6.33 3.38
CA ILE A 244 -2.62 6.99 2.08
C ILE A 244 -2.89 8.50 2.24
N PRO A 245 -3.79 8.97 3.14
CA PRO A 245 -3.96 10.40 3.38
C PRO A 245 -2.67 11.11 3.81
N GLN A 246 -1.86 10.45 4.65
CA GLN A 246 -0.59 11.00 5.17
C GLN A 246 0.42 11.22 4.04
N PHE A 247 0.57 10.27 3.12
CA PHE A 247 1.43 10.45 1.96
C PHE A 247 0.86 11.44 0.95
N ARG A 248 -0.43 11.32 0.64
CA ARG A 248 -1.06 12.08 -0.46
C ARG A 248 -0.97 13.58 -0.28
N GLN A 249 -1.08 14.09 0.96
CA GLN A 249 -0.96 15.53 1.21
C GLN A 249 0.44 16.10 0.93
N ASN A 250 1.46 15.23 0.87
CA ASN A 250 2.86 15.59 0.61
C ASN A 250 3.26 15.34 -0.85
N LEU A 251 2.37 14.79 -1.68
CA LEU A 251 2.68 14.47 -3.07
C LEU A 251 2.02 15.49 -4.01
N PRO A 252 2.69 15.86 -5.11
CA PRO A 252 2.14 16.82 -6.05
C PRO A 252 0.90 16.24 -6.74
N SER A 253 -0.07 17.11 -7.05
CA SER A 253 -1.08 16.78 -8.06
C SER A 253 -0.42 16.68 -9.43
N MET A 254 -0.95 15.81 -10.28
CA MET A 254 -0.42 15.53 -11.62
C MET A 254 -1.35 16.06 -12.71
N GLY A 255 -0.75 16.68 -13.73
CA GLY A 255 -1.39 17.00 -15.00
C GLY A 255 -2.36 18.19 -15.00
N PRO A 256 -2.85 18.57 -16.21
CA PRO A 256 -3.92 19.55 -16.36
C PRO A 256 -5.20 19.03 -15.70
N GLY A 257 -5.72 19.74 -14.70
CA GLY A 257 -6.90 19.29 -13.92
C GLY A 257 -6.58 18.76 -12.52
N GLN A 258 -5.34 18.88 -12.04
CA GLN A 258 -4.96 18.58 -10.66
C GLN A 258 -5.34 17.16 -10.19
N MET A 259 -5.14 16.16 -11.04
CA MET A 259 -5.40 14.76 -10.66
C MET A 259 -4.51 14.38 -9.47
N LYS A 260 -5.06 13.64 -8.51
CA LYS A 260 -4.31 13.20 -7.33
C LYS A 260 -3.25 12.19 -7.74
N PHE A 261 -2.08 12.24 -7.09
CA PHE A 261 -1.05 11.23 -7.27
C PHE A 261 -1.62 9.83 -6.92
N PRO A 262 -1.42 8.81 -7.77
CA PRO A 262 -1.88 7.44 -7.53
C PRO A 262 -1.16 6.82 -6.33
N MET A 263 -1.92 6.23 -5.42
CA MET A 263 -1.43 5.74 -4.13
C MET A 263 -1.42 4.21 -4.03
N GLY A 264 -1.48 3.52 -5.17
CA GLY A 264 -1.39 2.07 -5.20
C GLY A 264 -0.07 1.61 -4.60
N MET A 265 -0.12 0.56 -3.76
CA MET A 265 1.07 0.02 -3.09
C MET A 265 2.15 -0.34 -4.11
N ASP A 266 1.76 -0.94 -5.23
CA ASP A 266 2.66 -1.42 -6.28
C ASP A 266 3.39 -0.29 -7.03
N LEU A 267 2.88 0.94 -6.91
CA LEU A 267 3.52 2.11 -7.46
C LEU A 267 4.32 2.87 -6.38
N ILE A 268 3.70 3.13 -5.22
CA ILE A 268 4.34 3.91 -4.16
C ILE A 268 5.51 3.16 -3.55
N PHE A 269 5.37 1.86 -3.31
CA PHE A 269 6.40 1.08 -2.62
C PHE A 269 7.73 1.04 -3.39
N PRO A 270 7.80 0.68 -4.68
CA PRO A 270 9.08 0.68 -5.40
C PRO A 270 9.72 2.07 -5.52
N MET A 271 8.93 3.15 -5.53
CA MET A 271 9.47 4.51 -5.57
C MET A 271 10.16 4.94 -4.28
N PHE A 272 9.73 4.42 -3.13
CA PHE A 272 10.34 4.74 -1.84
C PHE A 272 11.30 3.65 -1.33
N CYS A 273 11.13 2.42 -1.78
CA CYS A 273 11.87 1.23 -1.34
C CYS A 273 12.42 0.43 -2.54
N PRO A 274 13.20 1.04 -3.44
CA PRO A 274 13.56 0.53 -4.78
C PRO A 274 14.38 -0.75 -4.80
N HIS A 275 15.06 -1.06 -3.69
CA HIS A 275 15.93 -2.22 -3.54
C HIS A 275 15.33 -3.30 -2.64
N SER A 276 14.07 -3.14 -2.24
CA SER A 276 13.40 -4.13 -1.41
C SER A 276 13.10 -5.39 -2.22
N ASP A 277 13.40 -6.53 -1.63
CA ASP A 277 13.05 -7.86 -2.12
C ASP A 277 11.53 -8.14 -2.10
N LEU A 278 10.74 -7.22 -1.54
CA LEU A 278 9.28 -7.25 -1.52
C LEU A 278 8.65 -6.65 -2.80
N ILE A 279 9.44 -6.02 -3.67
CA ILE A 279 8.95 -5.55 -4.97
C ILE A 279 8.53 -6.76 -5.82
N GLY A 280 7.39 -6.66 -6.50
CA GLY A 280 6.84 -7.73 -7.33
C GLY A 280 6.14 -8.84 -6.55
N ARG A 281 6.18 -8.80 -5.21
CA ARG A 281 5.50 -9.78 -4.35
C ARG A 281 4.08 -9.32 -4.02
N HIS A 282 3.19 -9.53 -4.96
CA HIS A 282 1.78 -9.16 -4.86
C HIS A 282 0.91 -10.33 -4.38
N GLY A 283 -0.23 -10.00 -3.77
CA GLY A 283 -1.30 -10.96 -3.47
C GLY A 283 -1.03 -11.87 -2.26
N GLN A 284 -0.18 -11.44 -1.34
CA GLN A 284 -0.09 -12.03 0.00
C GLN A 284 -0.12 -10.91 1.03
N VAL A 285 -1.05 -11.02 1.97
CA VAL A 285 -1.35 -9.99 2.97
C VAL A 285 -0.12 -9.69 3.83
N LEU A 286 0.70 -10.71 4.10
CA LEU A 286 1.95 -10.51 4.84
C LEU A 286 2.91 -9.55 4.13
N PHE A 287 3.08 -9.70 2.80
CA PHE A 287 3.99 -8.83 2.05
C PHE A 287 3.45 -7.41 1.96
N ASP A 288 2.14 -7.22 1.78
CA ASP A 288 1.51 -5.89 1.82
C ASP A 288 1.64 -5.23 3.21
N CYS A 289 1.48 -6.01 4.29
CA CYS A 289 1.71 -5.54 5.65
C CYS A 289 3.19 -5.12 5.88
N GLN A 290 4.15 -5.91 5.39
CA GLN A 290 5.58 -5.59 5.45
C GLN A 290 5.91 -4.32 4.64
N ARG A 291 5.34 -4.19 3.43
CA ARG A 291 5.49 -3.00 2.58
C ARG A 291 4.93 -1.76 3.27
N THR A 292 3.75 -1.87 3.87
CA THR A 292 3.12 -0.80 4.66
C THR A 292 3.99 -0.36 5.82
N ARG A 293 4.59 -1.31 6.56
CA ARG A 293 5.52 -1.00 7.65
C ARG A 293 6.71 -0.17 7.16
N LEU A 294 7.38 -0.61 6.10
CA LEU A 294 8.51 0.12 5.53
C LEU A 294 8.12 1.52 5.04
N LEU A 295 6.93 1.68 4.46
CA LEU A 295 6.42 2.99 4.08
C LEU A 295 6.12 3.88 5.31
N CYS A 296 5.69 3.31 6.43
CA CYS A 296 5.58 4.07 7.68
C CYS A 296 6.94 4.57 8.16
N ASP A 297 8.01 3.77 8.03
CA ASP A 297 9.37 4.16 8.41
C ASP A 297 9.93 5.23 7.48
N VAL A 298 9.71 5.08 6.17
CA VAL A 298 10.07 6.10 5.17
C VAL A 298 9.33 7.40 5.47
N PHE A 299 8.03 7.34 5.76
CA PHE A 299 7.25 8.53 6.08
C PHE A 299 7.82 9.26 7.28
N ASP A 300 8.08 8.56 8.38
CA ASP A 300 8.72 9.13 9.57
C ASP A 300 10.09 9.75 9.27
N HIS A 301 10.89 9.12 8.40
CA HIS A 301 12.19 9.64 8.00
C HIS A 301 12.10 10.88 7.10
N LEU A 302 11.13 10.93 6.19
CA LEU A 302 10.89 12.09 5.33
C LEU A 302 10.36 13.30 6.11
N ARG A 303 9.71 13.05 7.26
CA ARG A 303 9.26 14.07 8.20
C ARG A 303 10.39 14.68 9.03
N LYS A 304 11.51 13.98 9.21
CA LYS A 304 12.69 14.55 9.88
C LYS A 304 13.38 15.58 8.99
N GLY A 305 13.78 16.70 9.58
CA GLY A 305 14.57 17.74 8.94
C GLY A 305 15.89 17.19 8.39
N VAL A 306 16.52 17.95 7.49
CA VAL A 306 17.82 17.56 6.92
C VAL A 306 18.91 17.54 8.01
N ASP A 307 18.76 18.37 9.04
CA ASP A 307 19.72 18.52 10.14
C ASP A 307 19.67 17.36 11.16
N ASP A 308 18.67 16.47 11.08
CA ASP A 308 18.47 15.33 11.99
C ASP A 308 19.00 14.00 11.42
N LEU A 309 19.82 14.04 10.35
CA LEU A 309 20.30 12.88 9.59
C LEU A 309 21.78 12.56 9.78
N GLU A 310 22.48 13.27 10.68
CA GLU A 310 23.83 12.92 11.15
C GLU A 310 23.81 11.80 12.20
#